data_AF-A0AAV5RAX1-F1
#
_entry.id   AF-A0AAV5RAX1-F1
#
_cell.length_a   1.000
_cell.length_b   1.000
_cell.length_c   1.000
_cell.angle_alpha   90.00
_cell.angle_beta   90.00
_cell.angle_gamma   90.00
#
_symmetry.space_group_name_H-M   'P 1'
#
loop_
_entity.id
_entity.type
_entity.pdbx_description
1 polymer ?
#
loop_
_entity_poly.entity_id
_entity_poly.type
_entity_poly.pdbx_seq_one_letter_code
_entity_poly.pdbx_strand_id
1 'polypeptide(L)'
;MMPGGGGKFQVEVDPTEDTEWNDILRDKGIIPPKESDGKEELEEMIDEAIKSNYENRLEGKDLDELEELEGLEDDDFLEMYKNKRINEMKNLQKNNDKLFGQVIEISKPDWNVEITEASEKYTVFVHLKNESVLQSRLLSLILRKVSNDYKNIKFVEIESKRAIENYPDNNCPTILIYKNGELIKQLVTLLMLNGNDTKSNDIVKLLVDLKCIDEKVYEKNRELELEEEFNNNNASDDDYDDDDDFFN
;
A
#
# COMPACT_ATOMS: atom_id res chain seq x y z
N MET A 1 -76.45 -20.29 -64.87
CA MET A 1 -74.99 -20.07 -65.01
C MET A 1 -74.62 -18.77 -64.31
N MET A 2 -73.68 -18.78 -63.36
CA MET A 2 -72.97 -17.58 -62.86
C MET A 2 -71.64 -17.40 -63.63
N PRO A 3 -71.12 -16.17 -63.72
CA PRO A 3 -69.87 -15.78 -63.04
C PRO A 3 -69.98 -14.36 -62.44
N GLY A 4 -69.26 -13.90 -61.41
CA GLY A 4 -67.93 -14.24 -60.89
C GLY A 4 -66.98 -13.05 -61.17
N GLY A 5 -66.72 -12.20 -60.18
CA GLY A 5 -65.78 -11.06 -60.33
C GLY A 5 -65.62 -10.24 -59.05
N GLY A 6 -64.79 -10.73 -58.11
CA GLY A 6 -64.46 -10.04 -56.87
C GLY A 6 -63.52 -8.85 -57.11
N GLY A 7 -63.97 -7.65 -56.75
CA GLY A 7 -63.14 -6.47 -56.67
C GLY A 7 -62.14 -6.59 -55.53
N LYS A 8 -60.85 -6.47 -55.84
CA LYS A 8 -59.77 -6.41 -54.85
C LYS A 8 -59.82 -5.06 -54.14
N PHE A 9 -60.20 -5.06 -52.87
CA PHE A 9 -60.00 -3.90 -51.99
C PHE A 9 -58.49 -3.79 -51.71
N GLN A 10 -57.84 -2.73 -52.18
CA GLN A 10 -56.50 -2.38 -51.72
C GLN A 10 -56.66 -1.55 -50.45
N VAL A 11 -56.28 -2.14 -49.31
CA VAL A 11 -56.15 -1.45 -48.03
C VAL A 11 -54.75 -0.84 -48.01
N GLU A 12 -54.66 0.48 -48.08
CA GLU A 12 -53.42 1.20 -47.79
C GLU A 12 -53.21 1.13 -46.27
N VAL A 13 -52.18 0.39 -45.84
CA VAL A 13 -51.78 0.29 -44.44
C VAL A 13 -50.64 1.25 -44.22
N ASP A 14 -50.83 2.24 -43.35
CA ASP A 14 -49.75 3.11 -42.91
C ASP A 14 -48.78 2.30 -42.03
N PRO A 15 -47.51 2.15 -42.43
CA PRO A 15 -46.53 1.33 -41.72
C PRO A 15 -46.10 1.89 -40.36
N THR A 16 -46.57 3.09 -40.00
CA THR A 16 -46.20 3.78 -38.75
C THR A 16 -47.26 3.70 -37.64
N GLU A 17 -48.47 3.22 -37.95
CA GLU A 17 -49.52 3.08 -36.93
C GLU A 17 -49.32 1.83 -36.06
N ASP A 18 -49.43 1.96 -34.74
CA ASP A 18 -49.41 0.83 -33.80
C ASP A 18 -50.86 0.35 -33.57
N THR A 19 -51.29 -0.62 -34.37
CA THR A 19 -52.53 -1.37 -34.11
C THR A 19 -52.21 -2.84 -33.93
N GLU A 20 -53.04 -3.58 -33.18
CA GLU A 20 -52.88 -5.04 -33.00
C GLU A 20 -52.79 -5.80 -34.33
N TRP A 21 -53.33 -5.22 -35.42
CA TRP A 21 -53.23 -5.75 -36.77
C TRP A 21 -51.83 -5.57 -37.38
N ASN A 22 -51.13 -4.46 -37.10
CA ASN A 22 -49.80 -4.20 -37.62
C ASN A 22 -48.72 -5.08 -36.98
N ASP A 23 -48.86 -5.46 -35.71
CA ASP A 23 -47.95 -6.39 -35.04
C ASP A 23 -48.05 -7.81 -35.60
N ILE A 24 -49.27 -8.28 -35.90
CA ILE A 24 -49.49 -9.56 -36.58
C ILE A 24 -48.87 -9.54 -38.00
N LEU A 25 -48.91 -8.40 -38.69
CA LEU A 25 -48.31 -8.24 -40.02
C LEU A 25 -46.77 -8.19 -39.97
N ARG A 26 -46.17 -7.70 -38.89
CA ARG A 26 -44.71 -7.79 -38.63
C ARG A 26 -44.29 -9.23 -38.34
N ASP A 27 -45.04 -9.96 -37.52
CA ASP A 27 -44.79 -11.38 -37.20
C ASP A 27 -44.89 -12.29 -38.44
N LYS A 28 -45.82 -11.99 -39.36
CA LYS A 28 -45.97 -12.69 -40.64
C LYS A 28 -44.97 -12.27 -41.72
N GLY A 29 -44.07 -11.32 -41.44
CA GLY A 29 -43.03 -10.86 -42.36
C GLY A 29 -43.54 -10.04 -43.54
N ILE A 30 -44.73 -9.46 -43.43
CA ILE A 30 -45.37 -8.65 -44.48
C ILE A 30 -44.95 -7.17 -44.36
N ILE A 31 -44.68 -6.71 -43.14
CA ILE A 31 -44.17 -5.35 -42.83
C ILE A 31 -42.81 -5.48 -42.14
N PRO A 32 -41.83 -4.59 -42.41
CA PRO A 32 -40.54 -4.59 -41.72
C PRO A 32 -40.67 -4.53 -40.19
N PRO A 33 -39.78 -5.21 -39.44
CA PRO A 33 -39.74 -5.13 -37.98
C PRO A 33 -39.49 -3.69 -37.53
N LYS A 34 -40.10 -3.32 -36.39
CA LYS A 34 -39.93 -1.98 -35.80
C LYS A 34 -38.51 -1.87 -35.26
N GLU A 35 -37.82 -0.76 -35.53
CA GLU A 35 -36.55 -0.48 -34.88
C GLU A 35 -36.80 -0.38 -33.37
N SER A 36 -36.12 -1.21 -32.57
CA SER A 36 -36.16 -1.11 -31.11
C SER A 36 -35.60 0.25 -30.74
N ASP A 37 -36.40 1.11 -30.11
CA ASP A 37 -35.92 2.37 -29.60
C ASP A 37 -34.98 2.07 -28.43
N GLY A 38 -33.67 2.12 -28.70
CA GLY A 38 -32.57 1.93 -27.73
C GLY A 38 -32.51 3.00 -26.63
N LYS A 39 -33.67 3.48 -26.18
CA LYS A 39 -33.84 4.42 -25.08
C LYS A 39 -33.41 3.81 -23.75
N GLU A 40 -33.65 2.52 -23.53
CA GLU A 40 -33.29 1.85 -22.27
C GLU A 40 -31.76 1.74 -22.13
N GLU A 41 -31.07 1.32 -23.21
CA GLU A 41 -29.59 1.31 -23.26
C GLU A 41 -29.02 2.73 -23.19
N LEU A 42 -29.67 3.71 -23.81
CA LEU A 42 -29.28 5.12 -23.73
C LEU A 42 -29.46 5.71 -22.32
N GLU A 43 -30.52 5.35 -21.61
CA GLU A 43 -30.79 5.75 -20.24
C GLU A 43 -29.74 5.16 -19.28
N GLU A 44 -29.42 3.88 -19.41
CA GLU A 44 -28.34 3.23 -18.64
C GLU A 44 -26.97 3.88 -18.90
N MET A 45 -26.66 4.19 -20.16
CA MET A 45 -25.43 4.89 -20.53
C MET A 45 -25.37 6.32 -19.96
N ILE A 46 -26.50 7.03 -19.90
CA ILE A 46 -26.59 8.38 -19.32
C ILE A 46 -26.39 8.32 -17.80
N ASP A 47 -27.01 7.35 -17.12
CA ASP A 47 -26.87 7.18 -15.67
C ASP A 47 -25.44 6.81 -15.27
N GLU A 48 -24.79 5.91 -16.02
CA GLU A 48 -23.39 5.56 -15.83
C GLU A 48 -22.47 6.76 -16.09
N ALA A 49 -22.76 7.58 -17.10
CA ALA A 49 -22.01 8.80 -17.41
C ALA A 49 -22.16 9.86 -16.31
N ILE A 50 -23.37 10.06 -15.78
CA ILE A 50 -23.64 10.97 -14.66
C ILE A 50 -22.85 10.54 -13.42
N LYS A 51 -22.86 9.23 -13.12
CA LYS A 51 -22.16 8.66 -11.97
C LYS A 51 -20.63 8.77 -12.11
N SER A 52 -20.09 8.45 -13.28
CA SER A 52 -18.66 8.60 -13.57
C SER A 52 -18.22 10.07 -13.50
N ASN A 53 -19.03 10.98 -14.01
CA ASN A 53 -18.78 12.42 -13.92
C ASN A 53 -18.82 12.92 -12.47
N TYR A 54 -19.73 12.38 -11.64
CA TYR A 54 -19.80 12.67 -10.20
C TYR A 54 -18.58 12.17 -9.43
N GLU A 55 -18.03 11.00 -9.80
CA GLU A 55 -16.86 10.39 -9.18
C GLU A 55 -15.53 11.06 -9.58
N ASN A 56 -15.43 11.56 -10.82
CA ASN A 56 -14.23 12.21 -11.37
C ASN A 56 -14.34 13.75 -11.43
N ARG A 57 -15.35 14.34 -10.80
CA ARG A 57 -15.65 15.80 -10.90
C ARG A 57 -14.50 16.72 -10.51
N LEU A 58 -13.57 16.21 -9.68
CA LEU A 58 -12.42 16.93 -9.13
C LEU A 58 -11.12 16.67 -9.93
N GLU A 59 -11.15 15.73 -10.88
CA GLU A 59 -9.99 15.36 -11.67
C GLU A 59 -9.81 16.36 -12.83
N GLY A 60 -8.78 17.20 -12.74
CA GLY A 60 -8.45 18.19 -13.78
C GLY A 60 -9.08 19.58 -13.59
N LYS A 61 -9.72 19.87 -12.44
CA LYS A 61 -10.19 21.22 -12.09
C LYS A 61 -9.07 22.09 -11.52
N ASP A 62 -9.13 23.38 -11.84
CA ASP A 62 -8.21 24.40 -11.32
C ASP A 62 -8.71 24.97 -9.97
N LEU A 63 -7.82 25.60 -9.20
CA LEU A 63 -8.11 26.11 -7.84
C LEU A 63 -9.32 27.05 -7.79
N ASP A 64 -9.47 27.91 -8.78
CA ASP A 64 -10.57 28.88 -8.86
C ASP A 64 -11.93 28.20 -9.16
N GLU A 65 -11.95 27.09 -9.90
CA GLU A 65 -13.18 26.32 -10.16
C GLU A 65 -13.60 25.46 -8.95
N LEU A 66 -12.63 25.03 -8.14
CA LEU A 66 -12.88 24.28 -6.91
C LEU A 66 -13.53 25.17 -5.84
N GLU A 67 -13.12 26.44 -5.76
CA GLU A 67 -13.67 27.44 -4.83
C GLU A 67 -15.12 27.82 -5.16
N GLU A 68 -15.50 27.80 -6.44
CA GLU A 68 -16.90 28.05 -6.87
C GLU A 68 -17.82 26.85 -6.57
N LEU A 69 -17.28 25.63 -6.53
CA LEU A 69 -17.98 24.40 -6.14
C LEU A 69 -18.13 24.24 -4.61
N GLU A 70 -17.21 24.82 -3.83
CA GLU A 70 -17.22 24.77 -2.36
C GLU A 70 -18.49 25.38 -1.75
N GLY A 71 -19.14 26.33 -2.44
CA GLY A 71 -20.38 26.98 -1.98
C GLY A 71 -21.68 26.21 -2.24
N LEU A 72 -21.65 25.11 -3.00
CA LEU A 72 -22.84 24.37 -3.45
C LEU A 72 -22.87 22.89 -3.02
N GLU A 73 -21.82 22.38 -2.38
CA GLU A 73 -21.68 20.94 -2.08
C GLU A 73 -22.08 20.60 -0.64
N ASP A 74 -22.93 19.57 -0.48
CA ASP A 74 -23.35 19.00 0.81
C ASP A 74 -22.15 18.46 1.60
N ASP A 75 -22.17 18.65 2.92
CA ASP A 75 -21.15 18.18 3.88
C ASP A 75 -20.75 16.69 3.66
N ASP A 76 -21.70 15.86 3.21
CA ASP A 76 -21.51 14.44 2.93
C ASP A 76 -20.49 14.17 1.80
N PHE A 77 -20.42 15.03 0.78
CA PHE A 77 -19.46 14.87 -0.31
C PHE A 77 -18.03 15.25 0.11
N LEU A 78 -17.89 16.33 0.88
CA LEU A 78 -16.60 16.75 1.42
C LEU A 78 -16.01 15.68 2.35
N GLU A 79 -16.85 15.07 3.19
CA GLU A 79 -16.44 13.99 4.08
C GLU A 79 -16.03 12.73 3.32
N MET A 80 -16.77 12.37 2.25
CA MET A 80 -16.41 11.26 1.36
C MET A 80 -15.05 11.51 0.68
N TYR A 81 -14.81 12.71 0.15
CA TYR A 81 -13.54 13.03 -0.53
C TYR A 81 -12.34 13.03 0.44
N LYS A 82 -12.52 13.61 1.64
CA LYS A 82 -11.51 13.57 2.71
C LYS A 82 -11.17 12.13 3.10
N ASN A 83 -12.19 11.30 3.28
CA ASN A 83 -12.01 9.88 3.59
C ASN A 83 -11.35 9.11 2.44
N LYS A 84 -11.70 9.41 1.18
CA LYS A 84 -11.07 8.83 -0.02
C LYS A 84 -9.58 9.16 -0.07
N ARG A 85 -9.20 10.43 0.08
CA ARG A 85 -7.78 10.86 0.15
C ARG A 85 -7.00 10.24 1.30
N ILE A 86 -7.62 10.15 2.49
CA ILE A 86 -7.00 9.48 3.65
C ILE A 86 -6.80 7.99 3.39
N ASN A 87 -7.76 7.31 2.77
CA ASN A 87 -7.65 5.90 2.44
C ASN A 87 -6.61 5.64 1.34
N GLU A 88 -6.51 6.50 0.33
CA GLU A 88 -5.46 6.43 -0.69
C GLU A 88 -4.07 6.56 -0.05
N MET A 89 -3.86 7.55 0.83
CA MET A 89 -2.61 7.68 1.59
C MET A 89 -2.32 6.44 2.46
N LYS A 90 -3.34 5.93 3.17
CA LYS A 90 -3.20 4.71 4.00
C LYS A 90 -2.87 3.48 3.16
N ASN A 91 -3.45 3.34 1.97
CA ASN A 91 -3.21 2.20 1.09
C ASN A 91 -1.80 2.25 0.47
N LEU A 92 -1.31 3.44 0.12
CA LEU A 92 0.08 3.62 -0.30
C LEU A 92 1.06 3.26 0.82
N GLN A 93 0.77 3.62 2.06
CA GLN A 93 1.56 3.21 3.23
C GLN A 93 1.54 1.68 3.43
N LYS A 94 0.35 1.06 3.38
CA LYS A 94 0.18 -0.40 3.53
C LYS A 94 0.93 -1.23 2.48
N ASN A 95 1.02 -0.74 1.24
CA ASN A 95 1.73 -1.45 0.18
C ASN A 95 3.26 -1.40 0.35
N ASN A 96 3.77 -0.36 1.01
CA ASN A 96 5.19 -0.24 1.35
C ASN A 96 5.59 -1.07 2.59
N ASP A 97 4.61 -1.56 3.37
CA ASP A 97 4.85 -2.18 4.67
C ASP A 97 5.49 -3.57 4.64
N LYS A 98 5.65 -4.22 3.47
CA LYS A 98 6.13 -5.62 3.37
C LYS A 98 7.17 -5.89 2.28
N LEU A 99 7.91 -4.87 1.84
CA LEU A 99 8.89 -5.04 0.76
C LEU A 99 10.22 -5.63 1.24
N PHE A 100 10.63 -5.30 2.46
CA PHE A 100 11.89 -5.75 3.04
C PHE A 100 11.65 -6.82 4.13
N GLY A 101 12.73 -7.26 4.77
CA GLY A 101 12.68 -8.41 5.68
C GLY A 101 14.04 -9.02 6.00
N GLN A 102 15.09 -8.54 5.35
CA GLN A 102 16.46 -8.97 5.55
C GLN A 102 17.42 -7.81 5.35
N VAL A 103 18.63 -7.96 5.89
CA VAL A 103 19.74 -7.03 5.65
C VAL A 103 20.39 -7.37 4.30
N ILE A 104 20.49 -6.37 3.43
CA ILE A 104 21.06 -6.52 2.09
C ILE A 104 22.52 -6.06 2.11
N GLU A 105 23.45 -6.92 1.72
CA GLU A 105 24.83 -6.52 1.51
C GLU A 105 25.01 -5.96 0.09
N ILE A 106 25.61 -4.78 -0.01
CA ILE A 106 25.78 -4.08 -1.29
C ILE A 106 27.26 -3.76 -1.57
N SER A 107 27.55 -3.46 -2.83
CA SER A 107 28.86 -2.98 -3.26
C SER A 107 28.84 -1.47 -3.53
N LYS A 108 30.02 -0.85 -3.70
CA LYS A 108 30.13 0.60 -3.94
C LYS A 108 29.36 1.09 -5.19
N PRO A 109 29.37 0.39 -6.34
CA PRO A 109 28.55 0.75 -7.50
C PRO A 109 27.05 0.84 -7.20
N ASP A 110 26.55 -0.01 -6.30
CA ASP A 110 25.13 -0.11 -5.98
C ASP A 110 24.67 1.03 -5.05
N TRP A 111 25.59 1.80 -4.47
CA TRP A 111 25.29 2.83 -3.46
C TRP A 111 24.21 3.82 -3.90
N ASN A 112 24.31 4.34 -5.12
CA ASN A 112 23.38 5.37 -5.59
C ASN A 112 21.96 4.81 -5.73
N VAL A 113 21.81 3.62 -6.31
CA VAL A 113 20.50 2.97 -6.52
C VAL A 113 19.93 2.46 -5.20
N GLU A 114 20.74 1.72 -4.43
CA GLU A 114 20.27 1.00 -3.25
C GLU A 114 20.06 1.91 -2.04
N ILE A 115 20.76 3.05 -1.97
CA ILE A 115 20.66 4.00 -0.86
C ILE A 115 20.01 5.31 -1.31
N THR A 116 20.60 6.01 -2.28
CA THR A 116 20.18 7.39 -2.59
C THR A 116 18.79 7.41 -3.25
N GLU A 117 18.62 6.73 -4.38
CA GLU A 117 17.35 6.63 -5.10
C GLU A 117 16.29 5.88 -4.29
N ALA A 118 16.67 4.77 -3.63
CA ALA A 118 15.76 4.05 -2.75
C ALA A 118 15.24 4.91 -1.60
N SER A 119 16.04 5.86 -1.11
CA SER A 119 15.65 6.73 0.00
C SER A 119 14.57 7.75 -0.35
N GLU A 120 14.31 7.99 -1.63
CA GLU A 120 13.18 8.84 -2.06
C GLU A 120 11.83 8.21 -1.71
N LYS A 121 11.77 6.87 -1.71
CA LYS A 121 10.54 6.09 -1.47
C LYS A 121 10.49 5.48 -0.08
N TYR A 122 11.64 5.07 0.46
CA TYR A 122 11.73 4.32 1.72
C TYR A 122 12.74 4.95 2.67
N THR A 123 12.68 4.60 3.95
CA THR A 123 13.81 4.89 4.84
C THR A 123 14.89 3.85 4.61
N VAL A 124 16.13 4.28 4.40
CA VAL A 124 17.29 3.40 4.23
C VAL A 124 18.23 3.54 5.42
N PHE A 125 18.44 2.42 6.13
CA PHE A 125 19.41 2.31 7.22
C PHE A 125 20.67 1.63 6.67
N VAL A 126 21.77 2.37 6.62
CA VAL A 126 23.05 1.88 6.11
C VAL A 126 24.01 1.65 7.27
N HIS A 127 24.58 0.45 7.34
CA HIS A 127 25.66 0.10 8.26
C HIS A 127 26.96 -0.08 7.48
N LEU A 128 27.91 0.84 7.71
CA LEU A 128 29.29 0.70 7.26
C LEU A 128 29.98 -0.27 8.22
N LYS A 129 30.11 -1.52 7.77
CA LYS A 129 30.57 -2.64 8.60
C LYS A 129 32.08 -2.83 8.51
N ASN A 130 32.65 -3.34 9.60
CA ASN A 130 34.00 -3.84 9.65
C ASN A 130 34.05 -5.05 10.60
N GLU A 131 34.28 -6.23 10.04
CA GLU A 131 34.25 -7.49 10.78
C GLU A 131 35.35 -7.60 11.85
N SER A 132 36.43 -6.81 11.73
CA SER A 132 37.49 -6.76 12.73
C SER A 132 37.07 -6.06 14.01
N VAL A 133 35.97 -5.28 13.99
CA VAL A 133 35.46 -4.53 15.14
C VAL A 133 34.28 -5.26 15.78
N LEU A 134 34.35 -5.51 17.09
CA LEU A 134 33.31 -6.24 17.84
C LEU A 134 31.94 -5.56 17.75
N GLN A 135 31.88 -4.24 17.96
CA GLN A 135 30.64 -3.48 17.92
C GLN A 135 29.96 -3.54 16.53
N SER A 136 30.76 -3.61 15.46
CA SER A 136 30.20 -3.72 14.11
C SER A 136 29.57 -5.09 13.88
N ARG A 137 30.22 -6.17 14.31
CA ARG A 137 29.62 -7.52 14.28
C ARG A 137 28.35 -7.62 15.12
N LEU A 138 28.35 -6.98 16.31
CA LEU A 138 27.17 -6.91 17.17
C LEU A 138 26.01 -6.23 16.44
N LEU A 139 26.26 -5.07 15.83
CA LEU A 139 25.24 -4.35 15.07
C LEU A 139 24.68 -5.20 13.92
N SER A 140 25.51 -5.92 13.17
CA SER A 140 25.03 -6.82 12.10
C SER A 140 24.08 -7.90 12.60
N LEU A 141 24.29 -8.44 13.81
CA LEU A 141 23.38 -9.43 14.39
C LEU A 141 22.06 -8.81 14.82
N ILE A 142 22.10 -7.59 15.38
CA ILE A 142 20.91 -6.84 15.78
C ILE A 142 20.07 -6.48 14.55
N LEU A 143 20.70 -5.97 13.50
CA LEU A 143 20.00 -5.55 12.28
C LEU A 143 19.29 -6.70 11.58
N ARG A 144 19.82 -7.93 11.63
CA ARG A 144 19.11 -9.10 11.09
C ARG A 144 17.78 -9.35 11.79
N LYS A 145 17.73 -9.16 13.12
CA LYS A 145 16.48 -9.29 13.90
C LYS A 145 15.53 -8.15 13.53
N VAL A 146 15.99 -6.90 13.68
CA VAL A 146 15.19 -5.69 13.42
C VAL A 146 14.65 -5.67 11.98
N SER A 147 15.42 -6.13 11.00
CA SER A 147 14.98 -6.17 9.60
C SER A 147 13.80 -7.09 9.34
N ASN A 148 13.63 -8.15 10.15
CA ASN A 148 12.51 -9.08 10.02
C ASN A 148 11.21 -8.47 10.57
N ASP A 149 11.33 -7.66 11.62
CA ASP A 149 10.19 -7.05 12.31
C ASP A 149 9.73 -5.76 11.60
N TYR A 150 10.67 -5.00 11.04
CA TYR A 150 10.43 -3.70 10.40
C TYR A 150 10.65 -3.73 8.88
N LYS A 151 9.72 -4.40 8.19
CA LYS A 151 9.75 -4.66 6.73
C LYS A 151 9.50 -3.45 5.84
N ASN A 152 9.09 -2.33 6.44
CA ASN A 152 8.91 -1.03 5.79
C ASN A 152 10.23 -0.24 5.67
N ILE A 153 11.31 -0.70 6.32
CA ILE A 153 12.63 -0.07 6.29
C ILE A 153 13.62 -0.95 5.55
N LYS A 154 14.41 -0.31 4.69
CA LYS A 154 15.48 -0.99 3.96
C LYS A 154 16.75 -0.98 4.78
N PHE A 155 17.20 -2.15 5.21
CA PHE A 155 18.47 -2.31 5.93
C PHE A 155 19.57 -2.77 4.98
N VAL A 156 20.67 -2.04 4.97
CA VAL A 156 21.78 -2.24 4.04
C VAL A 156 23.10 -2.29 4.79
N GLU A 157 23.99 -3.17 4.36
CA GLU A 157 25.36 -3.28 4.85
C GLU A 157 26.38 -3.16 3.73
N ILE A 158 27.48 -2.48 4.00
CA ILE A 158 28.62 -2.37 3.09
C ILE A 158 29.91 -2.34 3.89
N GLU A 159 30.95 -3.04 3.43
CA GLU A 159 32.25 -2.98 4.09
C GLU A 159 32.82 -1.55 4.03
N SER A 160 33.27 -1.06 5.17
CA SER A 160 33.65 0.35 5.38
C SER A 160 34.72 0.83 4.39
N LYS A 161 35.76 0.03 4.14
CA LYS A 161 36.87 0.36 3.23
C LYS A 161 36.48 0.25 1.75
N ARG A 162 35.50 -0.60 1.42
CA ARG A 162 34.87 -0.69 0.09
C ARG A 162 34.01 0.53 -0.20
N ALA A 163 33.28 1.04 0.80
CA ALA A 163 32.50 2.27 0.65
C ALA A 163 33.43 3.49 0.50
N ILE A 164 34.32 3.68 1.49
CA ILE A 164 35.20 4.83 1.62
C ILE A 164 36.64 4.34 1.78
N GLU A 165 37.51 4.72 0.84
CA GLU A 165 38.90 4.30 0.87
C GLU A 165 39.60 4.80 2.14
N ASN A 166 40.38 3.93 2.80
CA ASN A 166 41.07 4.22 4.05
C ASN A 166 40.16 4.69 5.21
N TYR A 167 38.89 4.24 5.24
CA TYR A 167 38.00 4.54 6.37
C TYR A 167 38.58 4.01 7.69
N PRO A 168 38.65 4.81 8.77
CA PRO A 168 39.25 4.37 10.03
C PRO A 168 38.46 3.24 10.69
N ASP A 169 39.16 2.17 11.10
CA ASP A 169 38.54 1.03 11.78
C ASP A 169 37.84 1.46 13.08
N ASN A 170 38.41 2.41 13.82
CA ASN A 170 37.84 2.94 15.08
C ASN A 170 36.51 3.69 14.89
N ASN A 171 36.17 4.10 13.67
CA ASN A 171 34.89 4.73 13.36
C ASN A 171 33.79 3.70 13.10
N CYS A 172 34.14 2.41 13.00
CA CYS A 172 33.18 1.35 12.75
C CYS A 172 32.57 0.83 14.08
N PRO A 173 31.27 0.51 14.12
CA PRO A 173 30.31 0.69 13.02
C PRO A 173 29.97 2.17 12.81
N THR A 174 29.73 2.56 11.56
CA THR A 174 29.08 3.84 11.26
C THR A 174 27.69 3.58 10.70
N ILE A 175 26.70 4.25 11.25
CA ILE A 175 25.30 4.19 10.83
C ILE A 175 24.98 5.47 10.06
N LEU A 176 24.43 5.32 8.87
CA LEU A 176 23.86 6.40 8.07
C LEU A 176 22.39 6.12 7.83
N ILE A 177 21.53 7.09 8.09
CA ILE A 177 20.09 6.98 7.87
C ILE A 177 19.70 7.98 6.79
N TYR A 178 19.16 7.47 5.69
CA TYR A 178 18.68 8.25 4.56
C TYR A 178 17.16 8.22 4.50
N LYS A 179 16.57 9.36 4.15
CA LYS A 179 15.13 9.52 3.94
C LYS A 179 14.88 10.70 3.01
N ASN A 180 13.92 10.56 2.09
CA ASN A 180 13.56 11.55 1.09
C ASN A 180 14.75 12.02 0.21
N GLY A 181 15.68 11.11 -0.12
CA GLY A 181 16.87 11.45 -0.92
C GLY A 181 18.03 12.05 -0.12
N GLU A 182 17.86 12.33 1.18
CA GLU A 182 18.83 13.05 2.00
C GLU A 182 19.34 12.21 3.19
N LEU A 183 20.57 12.51 3.64
CA LEU A 183 21.14 11.96 4.86
C LEU A 183 20.57 12.70 6.07
N ILE A 184 19.69 12.06 6.83
CA ILE A 184 19.03 12.67 8.00
C ILE A 184 19.81 12.48 9.30
N LYS A 185 20.61 11.39 9.40
CA LYS A 185 21.39 11.10 10.59
C LYS A 185 22.64 10.30 10.26
N GLN A 186 23.74 10.69 10.90
CA GLN A 186 24.98 9.92 10.94
C GLN A 186 25.38 9.67 12.38
N LEU A 187 25.67 8.42 12.71
CA LEU A 187 26.24 8.01 14.00
C LEU A 187 27.55 7.29 13.76
N VAL A 188 28.62 7.80 14.35
CA VAL A 188 29.92 7.15 14.33
C VAL A 188 30.06 6.37 15.64
N THR A 189 30.32 5.07 15.55
CA THR A 189 30.26 4.08 16.65
C THR A 189 28.87 3.91 17.26
N LEU A 190 28.75 2.98 18.21
CA LEU A 190 27.52 2.75 18.97
C LEU A 190 27.44 3.59 20.26
N LEU A 191 28.33 4.58 20.46
CA LEU A 191 28.36 5.38 21.70
C LEU A 191 27.02 6.04 22.03
N MET A 192 26.27 6.50 21.02
CA MET A 192 24.94 7.10 21.20
C MET A 192 23.82 6.07 21.37
N LEU A 193 24.14 4.77 21.32
CA LEU A 193 23.22 3.63 21.36
C LEU A 193 23.67 2.63 22.45
N ASN A 194 24.14 3.09 23.61
CA ASN A 194 24.63 2.25 24.71
C ASN A 194 25.91 1.43 24.43
N GLY A 195 26.64 1.72 23.36
CA GLY A 195 27.97 1.15 23.11
C GLY A 195 27.95 -0.37 22.88
N ASN A 196 28.49 -1.13 23.82
CA ASN A 196 28.52 -2.60 23.70
C ASN A 196 27.19 -3.24 24.11
N ASP A 197 26.36 -2.51 24.86
CA ASP A 197 25.07 -3.00 25.37
C ASP A 197 23.91 -2.62 24.45
N THR A 198 24.19 -2.19 23.22
CA THR A 198 23.16 -1.87 22.22
C THR A 198 22.22 -3.05 22.00
N LYS A 199 20.92 -2.79 22.04
CA LYS A 199 19.86 -3.77 21.75
C LYS A 199 19.02 -3.37 20.55
N SER A 200 18.21 -4.30 20.05
CA SER A 200 17.22 -4.03 18.99
C SER A 200 16.35 -2.81 19.32
N ASN A 201 15.93 -2.68 20.57
CA ASN A 201 15.08 -1.58 21.02
C ASN A 201 15.77 -0.20 20.89
N ASP A 202 17.08 -0.11 21.06
CA ASP A 202 17.81 1.16 20.92
C ASP A 202 17.83 1.63 19.45
N ILE A 203 17.95 0.68 18.51
CA ILE A 203 17.87 0.96 17.06
C ILE A 203 16.46 1.42 16.67
N VAL A 204 15.45 0.74 17.20
CA VAL A 204 14.06 1.08 16.91
C VAL A 204 13.69 2.44 17.49
N LYS A 205 14.08 2.73 18.74
CA LYS A 205 13.88 4.06 19.35
C LYS A 205 14.50 5.17 18.52
N LEU A 206 15.75 4.98 18.05
CA LEU A 206 16.39 5.93 17.15
C LEU A 206 15.55 6.18 15.88
N LEU A 207 14.98 5.13 15.30
CA LEU A 207 14.15 5.23 14.10
C LEU A 207 12.80 5.89 14.37
N VAL A 208 12.21 5.70 15.55
CA VAL A 208 11.00 6.40 16.00
C VAL A 208 11.29 7.88 16.23
N ASP A 209 12.38 8.23 16.91
CA ASP A 209 12.79 9.62 17.16
C ASP A 209 13.01 10.40 15.86
N LEU A 210 13.52 9.74 14.82
CA LEU A 210 13.71 10.29 13.48
C LEU A 210 12.42 10.29 12.63
N LYS A 211 11.29 9.86 13.20
CA LYS A 211 9.99 9.72 12.52
C LYS A 211 10.05 8.80 11.30
N CYS A 212 10.93 7.81 11.32
CA CYS A 212 11.04 6.77 10.29
C CYS A 212 10.07 5.61 10.55
N ILE A 213 9.69 5.40 11.81
CA ILE A 213 8.67 4.46 12.26
C ILE A 213 7.55 5.25 12.95
N ASP A 214 6.30 4.84 12.73
CA ASP A 214 5.17 5.40 13.47
C ASP A 214 5.19 4.87 14.92
N GLU A 215 5.10 5.77 15.88
CA GLU A 215 5.09 5.46 17.31
C GLU A 215 4.00 4.45 17.68
N LYS A 216 2.85 4.46 16.99
CA LYS A 216 1.79 3.47 17.21
C LYS A 216 2.19 2.06 16.82
N VAL A 217 2.97 1.91 15.75
CA VAL A 217 3.49 0.62 15.30
C VAL A 217 4.52 0.11 16.31
N TYR A 218 5.36 1.02 16.81
CA TYR A 218 6.34 0.71 17.84
C TYR A 218 5.69 0.20 19.14
N GLU A 219 4.73 0.95 19.70
CA GLU A 219 4.10 0.55 20.96
C GLU A 219 3.33 -0.77 20.82
N LYS A 220 2.63 -0.98 19.71
CA LYS A 220 1.94 -2.25 19.45
C LYS A 220 2.91 -3.44 19.42
N ASN A 221 4.04 -3.31 18.71
CA ASN A 221 5.03 -4.39 18.63
C ASN A 221 5.65 -4.66 20.02
N ARG A 222 5.87 -3.60 20.81
CA ARG A 222 6.39 -3.71 22.16
C ARG A 222 5.41 -4.37 23.13
N GLU A 223 4.11 -4.11 23.02
CA GLU A 223 3.06 -4.80 23.79
C GLU A 223 3.06 -6.29 23.47
N LEU A 224 3.13 -6.67 22.19
CA LEU A 224 3.19 -8.07 21.76
C LEU A 224 4.44 -8.79 22.31
N GLU A 225 5.62 -8.15 22.27
CA GLU A 225 6.84 -8.71 22.86
C GLU A 225 6.67 -8.99 24.37
N LEU A 226 6.04 -8.07 25.12
CA LEU A 226 5.80 -8.24 26.55
C LEU A 226 4.80 -9.37 26.86
N GLU A 227 3.77 -9.54 26.03
CA GLU A 227 2.81 -10.64 26.15
C GLU A 227 3.47 -11.99 25.87
N GLU A 228 4.33 -12.08 24.86
CA GLU A 228 5.10 -13.31 24.55
C GLU A 228 6.07 -13.68 25.68
N GLU A 229 6.79 -12.71 26.25
CA GLU A 229 7.65 -12.93 27.41
C GLU A 229 6.87 -13.44 28.63
N PHE A 230 5.69 -12.87 28.90
CA PHE A 230 4.83 -13.30 30.00
C PHE A 230 4.33 -14.73 29.81
N ASN A 231 3.91 -15.09 28.59
CA ASN A 231 3.42 -16.44 28.28
C ASN A 231 4.52 -17.50 28.36
N ASN A 232 5.73 -17.18 27.88
CA ASN A 232 6.88 -18.11 27.95
C ASN A 232 7.34 -18.38 29.38
N ASN A 233 7.29 -17.36 30.26
CA ASN A 233 7.65 -17.53 31.67
C ASN A 233 6.65 -18.42 32.42
N ASN A 234 5.35 -18.31 32.14
CA ASN A 234 4.34 -19.17 32.78
C ASN A 234 4.38 -20.63 32.27
N ALA A 235 4.76 -20.87 31.02
CA ALA A 235 4.89 -22.23 30.47
C ALA A 235 6.10 -23.01 31.02
N SER A 236 7.04 -22.34 31.70
CA SER A 236 8.26 -22.95 32.24
C SER A 236 8.11 -23.44 33.69
N ASP A 237 7.02 -23.06 34.37
CA ASP A 237 6.75 -23.43 35.77
C ASP A 237 5.91 -24.71 35.93
N ASP A 238 5.40 -25.30 34.83
CA ASP A 238 4.53 -26.50 34.85
C ASP A 238 5.27 -27.84 34.62
N ASP A 239 6.61 -27.85 34.49
CA ASP A 239 7.41 -29.05 34.16
C ASP A 239 8.16 -29.67 35.37
N TYR A 240 7.69 -29.43 36.59
CA TYR A 240 8.21 -30.10 37.81
C TYR A 240 7.09 -30.81 38.57
N ASP A 241 6.60 -31.95 38.06
CA ASP A 241 5.92 -32.98 38.88
C ASP A 241 5.67 -34.25 38.03
N ASP A 242 6.69 -35.11 37.89
CA ASP A 242 6.54 -36.58 37.91
C ASP A 242 7.91 -37.23 37.67
N ASP A 243 8.63 -37.59 38.73
CA ASP A 243 9.60 -38.71 38.73
C ASP A 243 10.22 -38.85 40.14
N ASP A 244 9.39 -39.10 41.15
CA ASP A 244 9.87 -39.47 42.51
C ASP A 244 9.05 -40.63 43.11
N ASP A 245 8.74 -41.64 42.29
CA ASP A 245 8.06 -42.87 42.73
C ASP A 245 8.76 -44.15 42.20
N PHE A 246 10.08 -44.22 42.35
CA PHE A 246 10.84 -45.44 42.10
C PHE A 246 11.80 -45.76 43.26
N PHE A 247 11.27 -46.23 44.38
CA PHE A 247 11.87 -47.30 45.21
C PHE A 247 10.87 -47.73 46.28
N ASN A 248 10.10 -48.78 45.98
CA ASN A 248 9.45 -49.64 46.96
C ASN A 248 9.98 -51.06 46.78
#